data_AF-A0A524D1C8-F1
#
_entry.id   AF-A0A524D1C8-F1
#
_cell.length_a   1.000
_cell.length_b   1.000
_cell.length_c   1.000
_cell.angle_alpha   90.00
_cell.angle_beta   90.00
_cell.angle_gamma   90.00
#
_symmetry.space_group_name_H-M   'P 1'
#
loop_
_entity.id
_entity.type
_entity.pdbx_description
1 polymer ?
#
loop_
_entity_poly.entity_id
_entity_poly.type
_entity_poly.pdbx_seq_one_letter_code
_entity_poly.pdbx_strand_id
1 'polypeptide(L)'
;MANKIYVVSCRQDLSSMGIDRMRSGVEGISEAGISLDWTQAKMMPVVAAEKVQFQEGETKLVPIRPIKIPGNAMVFDSFYGVNGMGHLSCIGSQEFKMFSEDRIADVSMFSSRIKAAVMKGDLLAIVAVVPGKD
;
A
#
# COMPACT_ATOMS: atom_id res chain seq x y z
N MET A 1 -22.04 8.27 16.92
CA MET A 1 -21.93 6.91 16.35
C MET A 1 -20.79 6.95 15.36
N ALA A 2 -19.73 6.20 15.62
CA ALA A 2 -18.42 6.41 15.02
C ALA A 2 -18.36 5.87 13.59
N ASN A 3 -18.23 6.77 12.61
CA ASN A 3 -17.81 6.46 11.25
C ASN A 3 -16.38 5.92 11.31
N LYS A 4 -16.22 4.60 11.29
CA LYS A 4 -14.93 3.95 11.07
C LYS A 4 -15.01 3.21 9.75
N ILE A 5 -14.59 3.88 8.69
CA ILE A 5 -14.22 3.22 7.44
C ILE A 5 -12.95 2.45 7.78
N TYR A 6 -12.97 1.12 7.70
CA TYR A 6 -11.77 0.32 7.81
C TYR A 6 -11.19 0.19 6.41
N VAL A 7 -10.23 1.06 6.09
CA VAL A 7 -9.32 0.79 4.97
C VAL A 7 -8.60 -0.50 5.31
N VAL A 8 -8.64 -1.48 4.41
CA VAL A 8 -7.80 -2.68 4.49
C VAL A 8 -6.35 -2.22 4.36
N SER A 9 -5.80 -1.75 5.47
CA SER A 9 -4.39 -1.41 5.62
C SER A 9 -3.63 -2.73 5.64
N CYS A 10 -2.53 -2.80 4.91
CA CYS A 10 -1.54 -3.85 5.09
C CYS A 10 -1.04 -3.86 6.53
N ARG A 11 -1.62 -4.74 7.34
CA ARG A 11 -1.32 -4.83 8.76
C ARG A 11 -0.96 -6.27 9.08
N GLN A 12 0.35 -6.52 9.18
CA GLN A 12 0.93 -7.74 9.74
C GLN A 12 0.80 -7.83 11.27
N ASP A 13 0.56 -6.72 11.95
CA ASP A 13 0.29 -6.71 13.38
C ASP A 13 -0.98 -7.50 13.73
N LEU A 14 -1.95 -7.61 12.82
CA LEU A 14 -3.13 -8.47 13.00
C LEU A 14 -2.78 -9.97 13.10
N SER A 15 -1.76 -10.44 12.36
CA SER A 15 -1.31 -11.83 12.47
C SER A 15 -0.57 -12.08 13.78
N SER A 16 0.23 -11.10 14.25
CA SER A 16 0.91 -11.18 15.55
C SER A 16 -0.06 -11.17 16.75
N MET A 17 -1.31 -10.71 16.53
CA MET A 17 -2.39 -10.69 17.52
C MET A 17 -3.29 -11.94 17.48
N GLY A 18 -2.96 -12.96 16.67
CA GLY A 18 -3.74 -14.21 16.59
C GLY A 18 -5.10 -14.07 15.89
N ILE A 19 -5.31 -12.99 15.14
CA ILE A 19 -6.54 -12.74 14.40
C ILE A 19 -6.41 -13.41 13.02
N ASP A 20 -6.76 -14.70 12.96
CA ASP A 20 -6.68 -15.55 11.75
C ASP A 20 -7.70 -15.14 10.66
N ARG A 21 -8.78 -14.46 11.05
CA ARG A 21 -9.84 -14.03 10.12
C ARG A 21 -10.34 -12.64 10.49
N MET A 22 -10.04 -11.65 9.66
CA MET A 22 -10.90 -10.46 9.60
C MET A 22 -12.26 -10.92 9.06
N ARG A 23 -13.21 -11.19 9.96
CA ARG A 23 -14.63 -11.16 9.59
C ARG A 23 -14.99 -9.71 9.34
N SER A 24 -14.68 -9.21 8.16
CA SER A 24 -15.23 -7.96 7.67
C SER A 24 -16.70 -8.23 7.37
N GLY A 25 -17.57 -8.00 8.37
CA GLY A 25 -19.00 -7.98 8.12
C GLY A 25 -19.26 -6.92 7.05
N VAL A 26 -19.81 -7.34 5.91
CA VAL A 26 -20.13 -6.43 4.79
C VAL A 26 -21.49 -5.75 4.96
N GLU A 27 -22.24 -6.14 5.99
CA GLU A 27 -23.51 -5.50 6.35
C GLU A 27 -23.28 -4.03 6.71
N GLY A 28 -23.94 -3.13 5.98
CA GLY A 28 -23.79 -1.68 6.14
C GLY A 28 -22.71 -1.04 5.28
N ILE A 29 -21.99 -1.80 4.44
CA ILE A 29 -21.10 -1.24 3.41
C ILE A 29 -21.91 -0.95 2.15
N SER A 30 -21.95 0.33 1.73
CA SER A 30 -22.56 0.74 0.47
C SER A 30 -21.55 0.70 -0.66
N GLU A 31 -22.00 0.28 -1.85
CA GLU A 31 -21.23 0.45 -3.09
C GLU A 31 -21.01 1.95 -3.35
N ALA A 32 -19.80 2.29 -3.82
CA ALA A 32 -19.47 3.62 -4.28
C ALA A 32 -18.96 3.53 -5.72
N GLY A 33 -19.64 4.21 -6.64
CA GLY A 33 -19.16 4.39 -8.01
C GLY A 33 -17.97 5.34 -8.03
N ILE A 34 -16.92 4.99 -8.77
CA ILE A 34 -15.77 5.86 -8.99
C ILE A 34 -15.40 5.84 -10.47
N SER A 35 -15.18 7.03 -11.04
CA SER A 35 -14.63 7.20 -12.38
C SER A 35 -13.14 7.49 -12.25
N LEU A 36 -12.31 6.91 -13.11
CA LEU A 36 -10.85 7.10 -13.08
C LEU A 36 -10.37 7.77 -14.36
N ASP A 37 -9.48 8.76 -14.23
CA ASP A 37 -8.83 9.41 -15.37
C ASP A 37 -7.47 8.78 -15.66
N TRP A 38 -7.50 7.73 -16.49
CA TRP A 38 -6.31 7.02 -16.95
C TRP A 38 -5.36 7.88 -17.80
N THR A 39 -5.83 9.00 -18.37
CA THR A 39 -4.97 9.89 -19.16
C THR A 39 -4.01 10.70 -18.27
N GLN A 40 -4.33 10.82 -16.97
CA GLN A 40 -3.53 11.50 -15.96
C GLN A 40 -2.81 10.51 -15.03
N ALA A 41 -2.76 9.23 -15.38
CA ALA A 41 -2.09 8.20 -14.59
C ALA A 41 -0.58 8.50 -14.47
N LYS A 42 -0.05 8.37 -13.26
CA LYS A 42 1.38 8.55 -12.98
C LYS A 42 2.00 7.27 -12.46
N MET A 43 3.05 6.80 -13.13
CA MET A 43 3.87 5.69 -12.67
C MET A 43 4.85 6.21 -11.63
N MET A 44 4.69 5.78 -10.38
CA MET A 44 5.46 6.24 -9.23
C MET A 44 6.35 5.10 -8.73
N PRO A 45 7.67 5.29 -8.62
CA PRO A 45 8.54 4.28 -8.02
C PRO A 45 8.33 4.24 -6.51
N VAL A 46 8.13 3.04 -5.97
CA VAL A 46 8.11 2.80 -4.53
C VAL A 46 9.53 2.51 -4.09
N VAL A 47 10.16 3.50 -3.44
CA VAL A 47 11.59 3.47 -3.13
C VAL A 47 11.80 3.39 -1.63
N ALA A 48 12.61 2.45 -1.16
CA ALA A 48 12.92 2.29 0.24
C ALA A 48 13.64 3.53 0.82
N ALA A 49 13.17 4.02 1.97
CA ALA A 49 13.74 5.16 2.67
C ALA A 49 14.89 4.76 3.62
N GLU A 50 14.94 3.49 4.01
CA GLU A 50 15.93 2.94 4.93
C GLU A 50 16.24 1.46 4.63
N LYS A 51 17.22 0.90 5.35
CA LYS A 51 17.58 -0.51 5.25
C LYS A 51 16.63 -1.36 6.08
N VAL A 52 16.07 -2.41 5.50
CA VAL A 52 15.26 -3.42 6.22
C VAL A 52 15.78 -4.82 5.90
N GLN A 53 16.07 -5.58 6.95
CA GLN A 53 16.57 -6.96 6.85
C GLN A 53 15.40 -7.94 6.79
N PHE A 54 15.46 -8.92 5.88
CA PHE A 54 14.46 -9.96 5.73
C PHE A 54 15.08 -11.36 5.90
N GLN A 55 14.31 -12.26 6.52
CA GLN A 55 14.47 -13.70 6.31
C GLN A 55 13.65 -14.15 5.09
N GLU A 56 13.94 -15.36 4.62
CA GLU A 56 13.17 -15.99 3.54
C GLU A 56 11.69 -16.18 3.96
N GLY A 57 10.77 -15.78 3.08
CA GLY A 57 9.32 -15.85 3.32
C GLY A 57 8.77 -14.77 4.26
N GLU A 58 9.64 -13.91 4.80
CA GLU A 58 9.24 -12.87 5.75
C GLU A 58 8.54 -11.72 5.03
N THR A 59 7.43 -11.25 5.60
CA THR A 59 6.81 -9.98 5.22
C THR A 59 7.16 -8.95 6.29
N LYS A 60 7.40 -7.70 5.90
CA LYS A 60 7.63 -6.57 6.83
C LYS A 60 7.06 -5.29 6.26
N LEU A 61 6.86 -4.34 7.17
CA LEU A 61 6.74 -2.94 6.80
C LEU A 61 8.13 -2.38 6.42
N VAL A 62 8.18 -1.64 5.33
CA VAL A 62 9.38 -0.93 4.86
C VAL A 62 9.02 0.54 4.67
N PRO A 63 9.66 1.48 5.39
CA PRO A 63 9.50 2.90 5.12
C PRO A 63 9.93 3.23 3.70
N ILE A 64 9.15 4.05 3.02
CA ILE A 64 9.38 4.44 1.62
C ILE A 64 9.47 5.95 1.49
N ARG A 65 10.04 6.42 0.37
CA ARG A 65 9.94 7.83 0.00
C ARG A 65 8.46 8.19 -0.17
N PRO A 66 7.99 9.32 0.40
CA PRO A 66 6.58 9.67 0.38
C PRO A 66 6.01 9.78 -1.04
N ILE A 67 4.88 9.14 -1.27
CA ILE A 67 4.08 9.25 -2.50
C ILE A 67 2.78 10.00 -2.16
N LYS A 68 2.52 11.11 -2.85
CA LYS A 68 1.26 11.84 -2.70
C LYS A 68 0.16 11.14 -3.48
N ILE A 69 -0.97 10.89 -2.82
CA ILE A 69 -2.15 10.25 -3.40
C ILE A 69 -3.30 11.24 -3.26
N PRO A 70 -3.75 11.87 -4.36
CA PRO A 70 -4.88 12.79 -4.32
C PRO A 70 -6.16 12.13 -3.77
N GLY A 71 -7.07 12.94 -3.24
CA GLY A 71 -8.44 12.52 -2.97
C GLY A 71 -9.09 11.84 -4.18
N ASN A 72 -9.84 10.78 -3.93
CA ASN A 72 -10.48 9.94 -4.96
C ASN A 72 -9.52 9.23 -5.93
N ALA A 73 -8.20 9.34 -5.76
CA ALA A 73 -7.26 8.56 -6.57
C ALA A 73 -7.21 7.10 -6.12
N MET A 74 -7.04 6.21 -7.10
CA MET A 74 -6.77 4.79 -6.91
C MET A 74 -5.30 4.48 -7.19
N VAL A 75 -4.76 3.52 -6.46
CA VAL A 75 -3.38 3.04 -6.61
C VAL A 75 -3.40 1.61 -7.11
N PHE A 76 -2.69 1.33 -8.19
CA PHE A 76 -2.55 0.01 -8.77
C PHE A 76 -1.09 -0.42 -8.73
N ASP A 77 -0.82 -1.64 -8.30
CA ASP A 77 0.53 -2.19 -8.41
C ASP A 77 0.84 -2.55 -9.87
N SER A 78 2.05 -2.24 -10.31
CA SER A 78 2.53 -2.59 -11.65
C SER A 78 3.32 -3.90 -11.59
N PHE A 79 2.99 -4.84 -12.47
CA PHE A 79 3.79 -6.04 -12.66
C PHE A 79 5.19 -5.78 -13.26
N TYR A 80 5.43 -4.57 -13.76
CA TYR A 80 6.74 -4.12 -14.26
C TYR A 80 7.47 -3.27 -13.23
N GLY A 81 8.81 -3.35 -13.20
CA GLY A 81 9.65 -2.59 -12.27
C GLY A 81 9.61 -3.14 -10.84
N VAL A 82 9.52 -4.47 -10.71
CA VAL A 82 9.44 -5.18 -9.43
C VAL A 82 10.83 -5.52 -8.89
N ASN A 83 10.97 -5.54 -7.56
CA ASN A 83 12.20 -5.97 -6.90
C ASN A 83 12.39 -7.49 -7.01
N GLY A 84 13.54 -7.95 -7.49
CA GLY A 84 13.81 -9.38 -7.69
C GLY A 84 13.82 -10.23 -6.41
N MET A 85 13.98 -9.61 -5.24
CA MET A 85 13.99 -10.30 -3.94
C MET A 85 12.58 -10.68 -3.46
N GLY A 86 11.53 -10.01 -3.93
CA GLY A 86 10.22 -10.11 -3.30
C GLY A 86 9.08 -9.46 -4.07
N HIS A 87 7.98 -9.15 -3.37
CA HIS A 87 6.88 -8.40 -3.95
C HIS A 87 6.34 -7.35 -2.98
N LEU A 88 5.87 -6.23 -3.55
CA LEU A 88 5.11 -5.23 -2.85
C LEU A 88 3.67 -5.71 -2.70
N SER A 89 3.14 -5.73 -1.47
CA SER A 89 1.72 -6.06 -1.24
C SER A 89 0.82 -4.83 -1.28
N CYS A 90 1.22 -3.74 -0.63
CA CYS A 90 0.58 -2.44 -0.78
C CYS A 90 1.46 -1.30 -0.23
N ILE A 91 1.00 -0.07 -0.43
CA ILE A 91 1.53 1.15 0.18
C ILE A 91 0.45 1.84 1.02
N GLY A 92 0.86 2.62 2.02
CA GLY A 92 -0.05 3.38 2.88
C GLY A 92 0.70 4.31 3.81
N SER A 93 0.01 4.77 4.86
CA SER A 93 0.58 5.55 5.95
C SER A 93 0.04 5.08 7.30
N GLN A 94 0.71 5.47 8.38
CA GLN A 94 0.23 5.31 9.74
C GLN A 94 -0.94 6.24 10.07
N GLU A 95 -1.09 7.34 9.32
CA GLU A 95 -2.23 8.25 9.47
C GLU A 95 -3.44 7.74 8.67
N PHE A 96 -4.60 7.64 9.33
CA PHE A 96 -5.84 7.26 8.68
C PHE A 96 -6.55 8.49 8.09
N LYS A 97 -6.88 8.43 6.80
CA LYS A 97 -7.68 9.45 6.09
C LYS A 97 -8.72 8.79 5.19
N MET A 98 -9.82 9.48 4.94
CA MET A 98 -10.85 8.99 4.01
C MET A 98 -10.31 8.97 2.57
N PHE A 99 -10.88 8.12 1.71
CA PHE A 99 -10.44 7.98 0.32
C PHE A 99 -10.59 9.28 -0.49
N SER A 100 -11.53 10.13 -0.10
CA SER A 100 -11.80 11.44 -0.70
C SER A 100 -10.82 12.53 -0.29
N GLU A 101 -9.99 12.28 0.73
CA GLU A 101 -8.99 13.23 1.22
C GLU A 101 -7.62 12.98 0.57
N ASP A 102 -6.82 14.04 0.47
CA ASP A 102 -5.41 13.93 0.08
C ASP A 102 -4.63 13.12 1.11
N ARG A 103 -3.97 12.08 0.61
CA ARG A 103 -3.22 11.08 1.38
C ARG A 103 -1.75 11.12 1.01
N ILE A 104 -0.93 10.63 1.93
CA ILE A 104 0.48 10.35 1.70
C ILE A 104 0.67 8.86 1.98
N ALA A 105 1.41 8.17 1.11
CA ALA A 105 1.92 6.86 1.41
C ALA A 105 3.42 6.95 1.70
N ASP A 106 3.82 6.59 2.91
CA ASP A 106 5.20 6.66 3.43
C ASP A 106 5.69 5.32 4.01
N VAL A 107 4.83 4.29 3.99
CA VAL A 107 5.19 2.91 4.32
C VAL A 107 4.67 1.96 3.24
N SER A 108 5.39 0.87 3.04
CA SER A 108 4.97 -0.26 2.21
C SER A 108 4.96 -1.54 3.02
N MET A 109 4.15 -2.53 2.61
CA MET A 109 4.29 -3.91 3.05
C MET A 109 4.95 -4.72 1.95
N PHE A 110 6.09 -5.33 2.27
CA PHE A 110 6.91 -6.06 1.30
C PHE A 110 7.18 -7.48 1.80
N SER A 111 6.99 -8.47 0.93
CA SER A 111 7.27 -9.88 1.22
C SER A 111 8.53 -10.33 0.49
N SER A 112 9.54 -10.77 1.24
CA SER A 112 10.78 -11.30 0.67
C SER A 112 10.66 -12.80 0.40
N ARG A 113 11.13 -13.24 -0.77
CA ARG A 113 11.19 -14.65 -1.17
C ARG A 113 12.53 -15.32 -0.84
N ILE A 114 13.52 -14.54 -0.43
CA ILE A 114 14.86 -15.00 -0.08
C ILE A 114 15.37 -14.26 1.15
N LYS A 115 16.42 -14.79 1.80
CA LYS A 115 17.12 -14.07 2.87
C LYS A 115 18.01 -12.98 2.27
N ALA A 116 17.58 -11.73 2.36
CA ALA A 116 18.33 -10.58 1.89
C ALA A 116 17.82 -9.28 2.56
N ALA A 117 18.44 -8.15 2.22
CA ALA A 117 18.06 -6.84 2.74
C ALA A 117 17.57 -5.95 1.59
N VAL A 118 16.53 -5.18 1.86
CA VAL A 118 16.27 -3.94 1.11
C VAL A 118 17.24 -2.90 1.65
N MET A 119 17.90 -2.17 0.75
CA MET A 119 18.75 -1.03 1.08
C MET A 119 18.04 0.30 0.81
N LYS A 120 18.45 1.36 1.51
CA LYS A 120 17.97 2.71 1.24
C LYS A 120 18.20 3.07 -0.23
N GLY A 121 17.15 3.49 -0.92
CA GLY A 121 17.19 3.86 -2.33
C GLY A 121 16.84 2.72 -3.29
N ASP A 122 16.68 1.50 -2.81
CA ASP A 122 16.25 0.39 -3.64
C ASP A 122 14.81 0.58 -4.13
N LEU A 123 14.58 0.19 -5.38
CA LEU A 123 13.25 0.08 -5.95
C LEU A 123 12.56 -1.17 -5.37
N LEU A 124 11.38 -1.00 -4.79
CA LEU A 124 10.54 -2.10 -4.30
C LEU A 124 9.54 -2.56 -5.36
N ALA A 125 8.88 -1.60 -6.00
CA ALA A 125 7.97 -1.80 -7.12
C ALA A 125 7.71 -0.45 -7.83
N ILE A 126 6.87 -0.48 -8.87
CA ILE A 126 6.25 0.72 -9.44
C ILE A 126 4.75 0.62 -9.17
N VAL A 127 4.11 1.72 -8.81
CA VAL A 127 2.65 1.81 -8.72
C VAL A 127 2.12 2.84 -9.69
N ALA A 128 0.92 2.63 -10.22
CA ALA A 128 0.17 3.66 -10.94
C ALA A 128 -0.73 4.39 -9.96
N VAL A 129 -0.57 5.70 -9.84
CA VAL A 129 -1.53 6.58 -9.17
C VAL A 129 -2.46 7.15 -10.24
N VAL A 130 -3.73 6.77 -10.20
CA VAL A 130 -4.75 7.16 -11.17
C VAL A 130 -5.76 8.07 -10.48
N PRO A 131 -5.83 9.36 -10.84
CA PRO A 131 -6.79 10.28 -10.24
C PRO A 131 -8.24 9.85 -10.46
N GLY A 132 -9.10 10.20 -9.50
CA GLY A 132 -10.53 10.20 -9.72
C GLY A 132 -10.90 11.21 -10.81
N LYS A 133 -11.89 10.87 -11.63
CA LYS A 133 -12.49 11.76 -12.62
C LYS A 133 -13.77 12.33 -12.01
N ASP A 134 -13.88 13.65 -12.02
CA ASP A 134 -15.10 14.38 -11.63
C ASP A 134 -16.29 14.00 -12.53
#